data_AF-A0A366HUJ2-F1
#
_entry.id   AF-A0A366HUJ2-F1
#
_cell.length_a   1.000
_cell.length_b   1.000
_cell.length_c   1.000
_cell.angle_alpha   90.00
_cell.angle_beta   90.00
_cell.angle_gamma   90.00
#
_symmetry.space_group_name_H-M   'P 1'
#
loop_
_entity.id
_entity.type
_entity.pdbx_description
1 polymer ?
#
loop_
_entity_poly.entity_id
_entity_poly.type
_entity_poly.pdbx_seq_one_letter_code
_entity_poly.pdbx_strand_id
1 'polypeptide(L)'
;MTIGPDEIIDMNSALERCEGYITLGMLDEAREELRSVPKELRTTFPYMATCMNLCLHFHWWDEGAELGRNLVLRWPGNHEVRAATVHCMLKAGRELDGILLMRGIDAGAPHDAEEEDDQGDRDLPDSDMDWRHRR
;
A
#
# COMPACT_ATOMS: atom_id res chain seq x y z
N MET A 1 2.32 21.50 -13.22
CA MET A 1 2.12 21.78 -11.79
C MET A 1 3.45 21.49 -11.12
N THR A 2 4.11 22.50 -10.55
CA THR A 2 5.41 22.34 -9.87
C THR A 2 5.16 22.30 -8.37
N ILE A 3 5.53 21.19 -7.74
CA ILE A 3 5.46 21.02 -6.28
C ILE A 3 6.36 22.08 -5.63
N GLY A 4 5.81 22.87 -4.72
CA GLY A 4 6.52 23.90 -4.00
C GLY A 4 7.41 23.31 -2.89
N PRO A 5 8.53 23.96 -2.52
CA PRO A 5 9.37 23.51 -1.40
C PRO A 5 8.61 23.46 -0.07
N ASP A 6 7.63 24.35 0.13
CA ASP A 6 6.79 24.39 1.33
C ASP A 6 5.91 23.12 1.44
N GLU A 7 5.37 22.63 0.32
CA GLU A 7 4.56 21.40 0.29
C GLU A 7 5.38 20.16 0.68
N ILE A 8 6.68 20.14 0.35
CA ILE A 8 7.60 19.07 0.73
C ILE A 8 7.90 19.12 2.22
N ILE A 9 8.08 20.31 2.79
CA ILE A 9 8.29 20.51 4.23
C ILE A 9 7.05 20.04 4.99
N ASP A 10 5.86 20.48 4.56
CA ASP A 10 4.59 20.10 5.18
C ASP A 10 4.35 18.59 5.12
N MET A 11 4.64 17.95 3.98
CA MET A 11 4.59 16.49 3.85
C MET A 11 5.53 15.81 4.85
N ASN A 12 6.79 16.21 4.91
CA ASN A 12 7.77 15.56 5.79
C ASN A 12 7.35 15.66 7.25
N SER A 13 6.84 16.82 7.68
CA SER A 13 6.32 16.99 9.04
C SER A 13 5.09 16.13 9.32
N ALA A 14 4.17 15.97 8.35
CA ALA A 14 3.02 15.09 8.50
C ALA A 14 3.44 13.61 8.60
N LEU A 15 4.39 13.17 7.77
CA LEU A 15 4.90 11.79 7.81
C LEU A 15 5.63 11.50 9.11
N GLU A 16 6.43 12.44 9.64
CA GLU A 16 7.11 12.28 10.93
C GLU A 16 6.10 12.11 12.09
N ARG A 17 5.03 12.91 12.12
CA ARG A 17 3.94 12.74 13.10
C ARG A 17 3.23 11.40 12.93
N CYS A 18 2.95 11.00 11.68
CA CYS A 18 2.35 9.71 11.37
C CYS A 18 3.18 8.55 11.93
N GLU A 19 4.50 8.53 11.70
CA GLU A 19 5.40 7.51 12.24
C GLU A 19 5.41 7.49 13.78
N GLY A 20 5.33 8.66 14.41
CA GLY A 20 5.12 8.78 15.85
C GLY A 20 3.83 8.09 16.32
N TYR A 21 2.71 8.35 15.65
CA TYR A 21 1.42 7.72 15.98
C TYR A 21 1.41 6.21 15.70
N ILE A 22 2.05 5.75 14.63
CA ILE A 22 2.26 4.33 14.34
C ILE A 22 2.97 3.67 15.52
N THR A 23 4.09 4.24 15.97
CA THR A 23 4.88 3.70 17.09
C THR A 23 4.08 3.59 18.39
N LEU A 24 3.12 4.50 18.59
CA LEU A 24 2.24 4.53 19.76
C LEU A 24 0.98 3.66 19.60
N GLY A 25 0.79 3.00 18.46
CA GLY A 25 -0.42 2.21 18.17
C GLY A 25 -1.68 3.05 17.94
N MET A 26 -1.52 4.35 17.67
CA MET A 26 -2.60 5.33 17.49
C MET A 26 -3.03 5.37 16.02
N LEU A 27 -3.87 4.41 15.63
CA LEU A 27 -4.24 4.20 14.23
C LEU A 27 -4.98 5.39 13.61
N ASP A 28 -5.95 5.95 14.32
CA ASP A 28 -6.83 6.97 13.76
C ASP A 28 -6.08 8.27 13.48
N GLU A 29 -5.21 8.68 14.42
CA GLU A 29 -4.34 9.84 14.30
C GLU A 29 -3.30 9.67 13.17
N ALA A 30 -2.69 8.49 13.05
CA ALA A 30 -1.79 8.18 11.95
C ALA A 30 -2.50 8.34 10.59
N ARG A 31 -3.75 7.89 10.48
CA ARG A 31 -4.55 8.03 9.24
C ARG A 31 -4.93 9.47 8.96
N GLU A 32 -5.22 10.26 9.99
CA GLU A 32 -5.50 11.70 9.83
C GLU A 32 -4.28 12.44 9.26
N GLU A 33 -3.09 12.17 9.77
CA GLU A 33 -1.85 12.75 9.25
C GLU A 33 -1.61 12.37 7.79
N LEU A 34 -1.79 11.10 7.41
CA LEU A 34 -1.68 10.68 6.01
C LEU A 34 -2.70 11.37 5.10
N ARG A 35 -3.93 11.59 5.58
CA ARG A 35 -4.96 12.32 4.81
C ARG A 35 -4.63 13.80 4.62
N SER A 36 -3.83 14.39 5.50
CA SER A 36 -3.39 15.79 5.40
C SER A 36 -2.39 16.01 4.26
N VAL A 37 -1.67 14.97 3.83
CA VAL A 37 -0.69 15.06 2.75
C VAL A 37 -1.38 15.40 1.42
N PRO A 38 -0.87 16.39 0.64
CA PRO A 38 -1.39 16.73 -0.69
C PRO A 38 -1.48 15.51 -1.61
N LYS A 39 -2.54 15.42 -2.41
CA LYS A 39 -2.82 14.22 -3.25
C LYS A 39 -1.70 13.92 -4.23
N GLU A 40 -1.06 14.97 -4.75
CA GLU A 40 0.05 14.95 -5.70
C GLU A 40 1.30 14.29 -5.11
N LEU A 41 1.44 14.35 -3.78
CA LEU A 41 2.57 13.78 -3.05
C LEU A 41 2.33 12.35 -2.57
N ARG A 42 1.09 11.86 -2.60
CA ARG A 42 0.73 10.51 -2.10
C ARG A 42 1.30 9.38 -2.95
N THR A 43 1.85 9.67 -4.12
CA THR A 43 2.53 8.67 -4.97
C THR A 43 4.04 8.67 -4.78
N THR A 44 4.57 9.57 -3.96
CA THR A 44 6.01 9.65 -3.68
C THR A 44 6.46 8.51 -2.78
N PHE A 45 7.76 8.18 -2.85
CA PHE A 45 8.34 7.11 -2.05
C PHE A 45 8.13 7.30 -0.54
N PRO A 46 8.40 8.48 0.06
CA PRO A 46 8.25 8.65 1.51
C PRO A 46 6.84 8.38 2.01
N TYR A 47 5.83 8.87 1.29
CA TYR A 47 4.43 8.62 1.64
C TYR A 47 4.09 7.13 1.56
N MET A 48 4.42 6.47 0.45
CA MET A 48 4.09 5.07 0.25
C MET A 48 4.86 4.14 1.22
N ALA A 49 6.10 4.49 1.58
CA ALA A 49 6.87 3.79 2.60
C ALA A 49 6.22 3.92 3.99
N THR A 50 5.72 5.10 4.34
CA THR A 50 4.97 5.32 5.59
C THR A 50 3.67 4.49 5.61
N CYS A 51 2.96 4.40 4.48
CA CYS A 51 1.80 3.51 4.36
C CYS A 51 2.17 2.03 4.52
N MET A 52 3.35 1.61 4.05
CA MET A 52 3.86 0.25 4.25
C MET A 52 4.13 -0.02 5.73
N ASN A 53 4.73 0.94 6.45
CA ASN A 53 4.95 0.85 7.89
C ASN A 53 3.63 0.73 8.67
N LEU A 54 2.61 1.49 8.27
CA LEU A 54 1.26 1.38 8.84
C LEU A 54 0.71 -0.05 8.68
N CYS A 55 0.81 -0.63 7.48
CA CYS A 55 0.34 -1.99 7.22
C CYS A 55 1.07 -3.03 8.07
N LEU A 56 2.39 -2.91 8.19
CA LEU A 56 3.21 -3.80 9.02
C LEU A 56 2.82 -3.73 10.50
N HIS A 57 2.68 -2.51 11.04
CA HIS A 57 2.42 -2.29 12.44
C HIS A 57 1.03 -2.76 12.87
N PHE A 58 0.02 -2.52 12.02
CA PHE A 58 -1.37 -2.90 12.29
C PHE A 58 -1.77 -4.26 11.69
N HIS A 59 -0.81 -5.02 11.19
CA HIS A 59 -0.98 -6.40 10.72
C HIS A 59 -1.93 -6.54 9.53
N TRP A 60 -1.97 -5.54 8.67
CA TRP A 60 -2.74 -5.55 7.42
C TRP A 60 -1.92 -6.22 6.32
N TRP A 61 -1.78 -7.54 6.44
CA TRP A 61 -0.81 -8.30 5.67
C TRP A 61 -1.12 -8.34 4.18
N ASP A 62 -2.38 -8.48 3.80
CA ASP A 62 -2.79 -8.51 2.39
C ASP A 62 -2.58 -7.14 1.74
N GLU A 63 -3.03 -6.07 2.39
CA GLU A 63 -2.84 -4.70 1.91
C GLU A 63 -1.37 -4.32 1.84
N GLY A 64 -0.58 -4.72 2.84
CA GLY A 64 0.87 -4.54 2.85
C GLY A 64 1.56 -5.31 1.73
N ALA A 65 1.09 -6.51 1.38
CA ALA A 65 1.64 -7.29 0.27
C ALA A 65 1.36 -6.60 -1.09
N GLU A 66 0.14 -6.13 -1.31
CA GLU A 66 -0.24 -5.42 -2.56
C GLU A 66 0.45 -4.06 -2.70
N LEU A 67 0.50 -3.28 -1.62
CA LEU A 67 1.25 -2.02 -1.60
C LEU A 67 2.74 -2.25 -1.83
N GLY A 68 3.32 -3.22 -1.11
CA GLY A 68 4.72 -3.59 -1.20
C GLY A 68 5.12 -4.02 -2.60
N ARG A 69 4.28 -4.83 -3.29
CA ARG A 69 4.54 -5.25 -4.67
C ARG A 69 4.64 -4.05 -5.62
N ASN A 70 3.72 -3.10 -5.51
CA ASN A 70 3.76 -1.85 -6.28
C ASN A 70 5.02 -1.02 -5.97
N LEU A 71 5.44 -0.97 -4.71
CA LEU A 71 6.67 -0.29 -4.30
C LEU A 71 7.93 -0.97 -4.87
N VAL A 72 8.02 -2.30 -4.85
CA VAL A 72 9.16 -3.05 -5.41
C VAL A 72 9.25 -2.83 -6.92
N LEU A 73 8.14 -2.76 -7.64
CA LEU A 73 8.15 -2.48 -9.08
C LEU A 73 8.68 -1.08 -9.40
N ARG A 74 8.33 -0.07 -8.61
CA ARG A 74 8.75 1.32 -8.82
C ARG A 74 10.14 1.62 -8.28
N TRP A 75 10.55 0.95 -7.20
CA TRP A 75 11.84 1.12 -6.54
C TRP A 75 12.54 -0.23 -6.32
N PRO A 76 12.92 -0.95 -7.39
CA PRO A 76 13.42 -2.33 -7.31
C PRO A 76 14.73 -2.46 -6.54
N GLY A 77 15.52 -1.38 -6.44
CA GLY A 77 16.76 -1.33 -5.66
C GLY A 77 16.57 -1.19 -4.16
N ASN A 78 15.34 -1.01 -3.66
CA ASN A 78 15.09 -0.86 -2.23
C ASN A 78 14.89 -2.25 -1.57
N HIS A 79 15.94 -2.75 -0.93
CA HIS A 79 15.94 -4.06 -0.27
C HIS A 79 15.03 -4.11 0.97
N GLU A 80 14.87 -3.00 1.68
CA GLU A 80 14.01 -2.92 2.88
C GLU A 80 12.54 -3.08 2.51
N VAL A 81 12.10 -2.34 1.49
CA VAL A 81 10.75 -2.48 0.92
C VAL A 81 10.51 -3.91 0.43
N ARG A 82 11.48 -4.52 -0.25
CA ARG A 82 11.35 -5.90 -0.71
C ARG A 82 11.19 -6.86 0.46
N ALA A 83 12.01 -6.74 1.49
CA ALA A 83 11.93 -7.57 2.68
C ALA A 83 10.60 -7.40 3.42
N ALA A 84 10.13 -6.15 3.57
CA ALA A 84 8.83 -5.83 4.13
C ALA A 84 7.68 -6.46 3.33
N THR A 85 7.75 -6.39 2.00
CA THR A 85 6.75 -6.99 1.10
C THR A 85 6.69 -8.50 1.25
N VAL A 86 7.85 -9.16 1.24
CA VAL A 86 7.95 -10.61 1.46
C VAL A 86 7.42 -10.98 2.85
N HIS A 87 7.71 -10.18 3.88
CA HIS A 87 7.16 -10.40 5.22
C HIS A 87 5.63 -10.38 5.22
N CYS A 88 5.02 -9.38 4.60
CA CYS A 88 3.56 -9.30 4.45
C CYS A 88 3.00 -10.51 3.69
N MET A 89 3.61 -10.90 2.57
CA MET A 89 3.20 -12.07 1.79
C MET A 89 3.23 -13.36 2.61
N LEU A 90 4.30 -13.59 3.39
CA LEU A 90 4.40 -14.75 4.27
C LEU A 90 3.30 -14.74 5.35
N LYS A 91 3.04 -13.58 5.96
CA LYS A 91 2.00 -13.43 7.00
C LYS A 91 0.58 -13.56 6.46
N ALA A 92 0.36 -13.22 5.19
CA ALA A 92 -0.88 -13.43 4.45
C ALA A 92 -1.07 -14.88 3.94
N GLY A 93 -0.10 -15.77 4.12
CA GLY A 93 -0.15 -17.14 3.60
C GLY A 93 0.19 -17.26 2.10
N ARG A 94 0.71 -16.20 1.49
CA ARG A 94 1.16 -16.14 0.09
C ARG A 94 2.65 -16.47 -0.02
N GLU A 95 3.05 -17.61 0.52
CA GLU A 95 4.47 -17.97 0.66
C GLU A 95 5.19 -18.08 -0.70
N LEU A 96 4.51 -18.64 -1.71
CA LEU A 96 5.06 -18.78 -3.05
C LEU A 96 5.38 -17.42 -3.68
N ASP A 97 4.48 -16.45 -3.57
CA ASP A 97 4.67 -15.09 -4.09
C ASP A 97 5.89 -14.43 -3.44
N GLY A 98 6.05 -14.59 -2.12
CA GLY A 98 7.22 -14.09 -1.38
C GLY A 98 8.53 -14.72 -1.86
N ILE A 99 8.55 -16.03 -2.11
CA ILE A 99 9.72 -16.74 -2.64
C ILE A 99 10.08 -16.25 -4.05
N LEU A 100 9.08 -16.09 -4.92
CA LEU A 100 9.29 -15.58 -6.29
C LEU A 100 9.83 -14.16 -6.26
N LEU A 101 9.26 -13.29 -5.42
CA LEU A 101 9.69 -11.91 -5.28
C LEU A 101 11.14 -11.80 -4.75
N MET A 102 11.53 -12.66 -3.80
CA MET A 102 12.94 -12.73 -3.35
C MET A 102 13.92 -13.07 -4.48
N ARG A 103 13.49 -13.89 -5.44
CA ARG A 103 14.27 -14.27 -6.62
C ARG A 103 14.24 -13.21 -7.73
N GLY A 104 13.55 -12.09 -7.50
CA GLY A 104 13.36 -11.04 -8.51
C GLY A 104 12.40 -11.45 -9.63
N ILE A 105 11.56 -12.45 -9.38
CA ILE A 105 10.52 -12.89 -10.30
C ILE A 105 9.22 -12.26 -9.81
N ASP A 106 8.61 -11.39 -10.61
CA ASP A 106 7.28 -10.89 -10.30
C ASP A 106 6.28 -12.04 -10.48
N ALA A 107 5.77 -12.57 -9.38
CA ALA A 107 4.58 -13.39 -9.41
C ALA A 107 3.46 -12.44 -9.82
N GLY A 108 3.01 -12.53 -11.08
CA GLY A 108 1.86 -11.78 -11.55
C GLY A 108 0.70 -11.85 -10.55
N ALA A 109 -0.21 -10.87 -10.58
CA ALA A 109 -1.47 -11.03 -9.86
C ALA A 109 -2.08 -12.38 -10.27
N PRO A 110 -2.76 -13.12 -9.38
CA PRO A 110 -3.63 -14.19 -9.82
C PRO A 110 -4.65 -13.54 -10.75
N HIS A 111 -4.38 -13.63 -12.05
CA HIS A 111 -5.34 -13.27 -13.06
C HIS A 111 -6.42 -14.34 -12.90
N ASP A 112 -7.60 -13.89 -12.53
CA ASP A 112 -8.79 -14.72 -12.46
C ASP A 112 -8.82 -15.66 -13.66
N ALA A 113 -9.19 -16.89 -13.38
CA ALA A 113 -9.36 -17.97 -14.32
C ALA A 113 -9.96 -17.48 -15.64
N GLU A 114 -9.44 -18.03 -16.74
CA GLU A 114 -10.12 -18.03 -18.02
C GLU A 114 -11.54 -18.62 -17.83
N GLU A 115 -12.53 -17.77 -17.57
CA GLU A 115 -13.91 -18.00 -17.98
C GLU A 115 -14.08 -17.28 -19.32
N GLU A 116 -13.90 -18.04 -20.40
CA GLU A 116 -14.31 -17.62 -21.74
C GLU A 116 -15.86 -17.49 -21.78
N ASP A 117 -16.29 -16.26 -22.06
CA ASP A 117 -17.50 -15.82 -22.76
C ASP A 117 -18.84 -16.58 -22.53
N ASP A 118 -19.78 -15.93 -21.84
CA ASP A 118 -21.11 -15.76 -22.42
C ASP A 118 -21.73 -14.40 -22.07
N GLN A 119 -22.39 -13.82 -23.09
CA GLN A 119 -22.98 -12.49 -23.20
C GLN A 119 -23.80 -12.01 -21.97
N GLY A 120 -23.71 -10.71 -21.69
CA GLY A 120 -24.81 -10.00 -21.03
C GLY A 120 -24.51 -8.56 -20.63
N ASP A 121 -24.91 -7.61 -21.47
CA ASP A 121 -25.06 -6.19 -21.13
C ASP A 121 -25.61 -5.99 -19.71
N ARG A 122 -24.83 -5.35 -18.82
CA ARG A 122 -25.38 -4.68 -17.64
C ARG A 122 -24.60 -3.41 -17.33
N ASP A 123 -25.36 -2.32 -17.38
CA ASP A 123 -25.01 -0.98 -16.94
C ASP A 123 -24.23 -0.97 -15.62
N LEU A 124 -23.18 -0.16 -15.57
CA LEU A 124 -22.42 0.12 -14.35
C LEU A 124 -23.36 0.72 -13.29
N PRO A 125 -23.50 0.14 -12.09
CA PRO A 125 -24.20 0.80 -11.01
C PRO A 125 -23.25 1.79 -10.31
N ASP A 126 -23.62 3.07 -10.37
CA ASP A 126 -23.23 4.06 -9.36
C ASP A 126 -23.52 3.49 -7.96
N SER A 127 -22.50 3.29 -7.13
CA SER A 127 -22.74 3.18 -5.68
C SER A 127 -21.50 3.46 -4.84
N ASP A 128 -21.67 4.44 -3.97
CA ASP A 128 -20.94 4.66 -2.72
C ASP A 128 -20.67 3.33 -1.98
N MET A 129 -19.41 2.88 -1.94
CA MET A 129 -19.03 1.77 -1.07
C MET A 129 -18.56 2.30 0.29
N ASP A 130 -19.41 2.08 1.28
CA ASP A 130 -19.24 2.34 2.71
C ASP A 130 -18.22 1.34 3.31
N TRP A 131 -17.07 1.85 3.76
CA TRP A 131 -15.91 1.05 4.20
C TRP A 131 -16.05 0.50 5.64
N ARG A 132 -17.28 0.34 6.11
CA ARG A 132 -17.55 -0.18 7.45
C ARG A 132 -17.90 -1.65 7.36
N HIS A 133 -16.91 -2.50 7.64
CA HIS A 133 -17.00 -3.60 8.60
C HIS A 133 -15.90 -4.62 8.34
N ARG A 134 -14.98 -4.74 9.30
CA ARG A 134 -14.54 -6.03 9.86
C ARG A 134 -13.84 -5.72 11.18
N ARG A 135 -14.47 -6.15 12.27
CA ARG A 135 -13.87 -6.29 13.60
C ARG A 135 -13.15 -7.62 13.65
#